data_AF-A0A535QN90-F1
#
_entry.id   AF-A0A535QN90-F1
#
_cell.length_a   1.000
_cell.length_b   1.000
_cell.length_c   1.000
_cell.angle_alpha   90.00
_cell.angle_beta   90.00
_cell.angle_gamma   90.00
#
_symmetry.space_group_name_H-M   'P 1'
#
loop_
_entity.id
_entity.type
_entity.pdbx_description
1 polymer ?
#
loop_
_entity_poly.entity_id
_entity_poly.type
_entity_poly.pdbx_seq_one_letter_code
_entity_poly.pdbx_strand_id
1 'polypeptide(L)'
;DQALEQIPPHKDVDGLHPYNAGRLAQGNPTFIPATPLGVLELLRREHIDPTGQRAVVVGRSRLVGRPVALLLLQNHATVTIAHSHTIDLPALTT
;
A
#
# COMPACT_ATOMS: atom_id res chain seq x y z
N ASP A 1 0.75 -18.64 -2.31
CA ASP A 1 0.75 -18.02 -3.65
C ASP A 1 -0.23 -18.70 -4.62
N GLN A 2 -0.04 -19.96 -5.04
CA GLN A 2 -0.98 -20.63 -5.97
C GLN A 2 -2.46 -20.65 -5.51
N ALA A 3 -2.73 -20.75 -4.21
CA ALA A 3 -4.12 -20.77 -3.70
C ALA A 3 -4.86 -19.44 -3.89
N LEU A 4 -4.15 -18.30 -3.83
CA LEU A 4 -4.75 -16.97 -4.00
C LEU A 4 -5.17 -16.73 -5.46
N GLU A 5 -4.44 -17.31 -6.41
CA GLU A 5 -4.73 -17.23 -7.84
C GLU A 5 -5.94 -18.10 -8.26
N GLN A 6 -6.40 -19.01 -7.41
CA GLN A 6 -7.62 -19.80 -7.67
C GLN A 6 -8.89 -19.02 -7.36
N ILE A 7 -8.80 -17.94 -6.57
CA ILE A 7 -9.94 -17.07 -6.28
C ILE A 7 -10.11 -16.13 -7.47
N PRO A 8 -11.25 -16.12 -8.18
CA PRO A 8 -11.45 -15.20 -9.28
C PRO A 8 -11.21 -13.75 -8.83
N PRO A 9 -10.50 -12.90 -9.60
CA PRO A 9 -10.13 -11.56 -9.15
C PRO A 9 -11.31 -10.69 -8.69
N HIS A 10 -12.47 -10.86 -9.34
CA HIS A 10 -13.71 -10.14 -9.02
C HIS A 10 -14.42 -10.64 -7.74
N LYS A 11 -13.90 -11.70 -7.10
CA LYS A 11 -14.37 -12.24 -5.82
C LYS A 11 -13.32 -12.15 -4.71
N ASP A 12 -12.13 -11.66 -5.03
CA ASP A 12 -11.03 -11.49 -4.09
C ASP A 12 -11.22 -10.19 -3.29
N VAL A 13 -12.13 -10.25 -2.31
CA VAL A 13 -12.45 -9.11 -1.44
C VAL A 13 -11.27 -8.66 -0.58
N ASP A 14 -10.28 -9.54 -0.38
CA ASP A 14 -9.05 -9.22 0.33
C ASP A 14 -7.99 -8.57 -0.58
N GLY A 15 -8.23 -8.46 -1.89
CA GLY A 15 -7.35 -7.77 -2.84
C GLY A 15 -5.96 -8.39 -3.02
N LEU A 16 -5.78 -9.66 -2.66
CA LEU A 16 -4.48 -10.35 -2.67
C LEU A 16 -4.15 -11.05 -3.98
N HIS A 17 -5.12 -11.17 -4.88
CA HIS A 17 -4.94 -11.75 -6.19
C HIS A 17 -3.94 -10.90 -7.00
N PRO A 18 -2.95 -11.50 -7.68
CA PRO A 18 -1.93 -10.76 -8.44
C PRO A 18 -2.50 -9.76 -9.45
N TYR A 19 -3.62 -10.10 -10.09
CA TYR A 19 -4.40 -9.17 -10.93
C TYR A 19 -4.77 -7.87 -10.18
N ASN A 20 -5.38 -7.98 -9.01
CA ASN A 20 -5.80 -6.83 -8.20
C ASN A 20 -4.59 -6.01 -7.73
N ALA A 21 -3.52 -6.69 -7.31
CA ALA A 21 -2.25 -6.04 -6.97
C ALA A 21 -1.63 -5.29 -8.18
N GLY A 22 -1.70 -5.86 -9.39
CA GLY A 22 -1.24 -5.23 -10.62
C GLY A 22 -2.07 -4.00 -11.00
N ARG A 23 -3.40 -4.09 -10.84
CA ARG A 23 -4.33 -2.97 -11.02
C ARG A 23 -4.02 -1.81 -10.06
N LEU A 24 -3.74 -2.13 -8.79
CA LEU A 24 -3.26 -1.15 -7.82
C LEU A 24 -1.94 -0.52 -8.26
N ALA A 25 -0.94 -1.31 -8.69
CA ALA A 25 0.35 -0.77 -9.13
C ALA A 25 0.25 0.15 -10.35
N GLN A 26 -0.74 -0.06 -11.23
CA GLN A 26 -1.01 0.78 -12.40
C GLN A 26 -1.80 2.06 -12.08
N GLY A 27 -2.23 2.28 -10.84
CA GLY A 27 -3.07 3.43 -10.48
C GLY A 27 -4.55 3.26 -10.79
N ASN A 28 -5.00 2.06 -11.17
CA ASN A 28 -6.39 1.77 -11.52
C ASN A 28 -6.95 0.62 -10.64
N PRO A 29 -6.96 0.79 -9.31
CA PRO A 29 -7.30 -0.28 -8.37
C PRO A 29 -8.72 -0.81 -8.58
N THR A 30 -8.91 -2.08 -8.25
CA THR A 30 -10.23 -2.72 -8.15
C THR A 30 -10.47 -3.09 -6.69
N PHE A 31 -10.31 -4.37 -6.30
CA PHE A 31 -10.16 -4.72 -4.90
C PHE A 31 -8.77 -4.32 -4.41
N ILE A 32 -8.74 -3.59 -3.29
CA ILE A 32 -7.52 -3.11 -2.63
C ILE A 32 -7.32 -3.96 -1.38
N PRO A 33 -6.08 -4.32 -1.02
CA PRO A 33 -5.91 -5.10 0.19
C PRO A 33 -6.45 -4.39 1.44
N ALA A 34 -7.12 -5.16 2.30
CA ALA A 34 -7.94 -4.62 3.38
C ALA A 34 -7.14 -3.74 4.37
N THR A 35 -5.96 -4.20 4.79
CA THR A 35 -5.10 -3.43 5.72
C THR A 35 -4.63 -2.10 5.10
N PRO A 36 -4.05 -2.05 3.89
CA PRO A 36 -3.74 -0.80 3.19
C PRO A 36 -4.92 0.16 3.04
N LEU A 37 -6.09 -0.35 2.67
CA LEU A 37 -7.30 0.47 2.55
C LEU A 37 -7.73 1.03 3.91
N GLY A 38 -7.64 0.21 4.96
CA GLY A 38 -7.90 0.63 6.34
C GLY A 38 -6.99 1.77 6.80
N VAL A 39 -5.71 1.76 6.42
CA VAL A 39 -4.78 2.87 6.73
C VAL A 39 -5.26 4.18 6.10
N LEU A 40 -5.62 4.19 4.81
CA LEU A 40 -6.15 5.40 4.16
C LEU A 40 -7.46 5.87 4.81
N GLU A 41 -8.35 4.94 5.14
CA GLU A 41 -9.62 5.27 5.78
C GLU A 41 -9.43 5.88 7.17
N LEU A 42 -8.43 5.43 7.94
CA LEU A 42 -8.07 6.05 9.21
C LEU A 42 -7.53 7.47 9.01
N LEU A 43 -6.61 7.69 8.07
CA LEU A 43 -6.11 9.05 7.75
C LEU A 43 -7.26 9.99 7.39
N ARG A 44 -8.20 9.52 6.55
CA ARG A 44 -9.38 10.28 6.15
C ARG A 44 -10.27 10.63 7.34
N ARG A 45 -10.54 9.69 8.25
CA ARG A 45 -11.38 9.93 9.45
C ARG A 45 -10.74 10.93 10.42
N GLU A 46 -9.42 10.91 10.51
CA GLU A 46 -8.64 11.84 11.34
C GLU A 46 -8.32 13.17 10.63
N HIS A 47 -8.86 13.41 9.43
CA HIS A 47 -8.62 14.62 8.63
C HIS A 47 -7.14 14.88 8.31
N ILE A 48 -6.37 13.80 8.13
CA ILE A 48 -4.95 13.86 7.75
C ILE A 48 -4.87 13.72 6.23
N ASP A 49 -4.57 14.82 5.53
CA ASP A 49 -4.34 14.83 4.09
C ASP A 49 -2.88 14.42 3.77
N PRO A 50 -2.65 13.31 3.05
CA PRO A 50 -1.32 12.89 2.63
C PRO A 50 -0.71 13.75 1.51
N THR A 51 -1.49 14.64 0.88
CA THR A 51 -1.02 15.46 -0.24
C THR A 51 0.21 16.29 0.11
N GLY A 52 1.30 16.10 -0.62
CA GLY A 52 2.57 16.81 -0.42
C GLY A 52 3.37 16.34 0.80
N GLN A 53 2.84 15.43 1.61
CA GLN A 53 3.52 14.93 2.81
C GLN A 53 4.62 13.93 2.46
N ARG A 54 5.64 13.85 3.33
CA ARG A 54 6.67 12.80 3.29
C ARG A 54 6.22 11.61 4.13
N ALA A 55 5.88 10.50 3.48
CA ALA A 55 5.51 9.25 4.15
C ALA A 55 6.65 8.23 4.06
N VAL A 56 6.99 7.62 5.20
CA VAL A 56 7.95 6.50 5.26
C VAL A 56 7.20 5.22 5.61
N VAL A 57 7.21 4.25 4.70
CA VAL A 57 6.64 2.93 4.94
C VAL A 57 7.77 1.97 5.32
N VAL A 58 7.79 1.53 6.58
CA VAL A 58 8.79 0.57 7.08
C VAL A 58 8.25 -0.85 6.91
N GLY A 59 8.78 -1.55 5.91
CA GLY A 59 8.34 -2.88 5.51
C GLY A 59 7.88 -2.91 4.05
N ARG A 60 8.23 -3.99 3.32
CA ARG A 60 7.96 -4.14 1.89
C ARG A 60 7.23 -5.45 1.53
N SER A 61 6.41 -5.93 2.46
CA SER A 61 5.60 -7.13 2.24
C SER A 61 4.62 -6.93 1.08
N ARG A 62 4.26 -8.03 0.41
CA ARG A 62 3.29 -8.00 -0.69
C ARG A 62 1.88 -7.62 -0.22
N LEU A 63 1.52 -7.98 1.01
CA LEU A 63 0.17 -7.82 1.54
C LEU A 63 -0.08 -6.44 2.18
N VAL A 64 0.96 -5.80 2.71
CA VAL A 64 0.80 -4.55 3.49
C VAL A 64 1.72 -3.46 2.96
N GLY A 65 3.04 -3.63 3.08
CA GLY A 65 4.01 -2.54 2.88
C GLY A 65 3.97 -1.95 1.47
N ARG A 66 4.03 -2.79 0.42
CA ARG A 66 4.00 -2.29 -0.96
C ARG A 66 2.64 -1.66 -1.33
N PRO A 67 1.49 -2.30 -1.03
CA PRO A 67 0.19 -1.67 -1.28
C PRO A 67 -0.02 -0.33 -0.55
N VAL A 68 0.36 -0.21 0.73
CA VAL A 68 0.26 1.06 1.49
C VAL A 68 1.07 2.15 0.79
N ALA A 69 2.30 1.83 0.37
CA ALA A 69 3.15 2.78 -0.33
C ALA A 69 2.54 3.27 -1.65
N LEU A 70 1.96 2.36 -2.45
CA LEU A 70 1.30 2.71 -3.71
C LEU A 70 0.06 3.58 -3.48
N LEU A 71 -0.74 3.25 -2.46
CA LEU A 71 -1.92 4.02 -2.09
C LEU A 71 -1.55 5.44 -1.63
N LEU A 72 -0.55 5.59 -0.77
CA LEU A 72 -0.07 6.89 -0.34
C LEU A 72 0.47 7.71 -1.52
N LEU A 73 1.22 7.07 -2.43
CA LEU A 73 1.71 7.71 -3.65
C LEU A 73 0.56 8.18 -4.55
N GLN A 74 -0.49 7.37 -4.72
CA GLN A 74 -1.69 7.74 -5.49
C GLN A 74 -2.48 8.87 -4.83
N ASN A 75 -2.38 9.01 -3.51
CA ASN A 75 -2.92 10.13 -2.75
C ASN A 75 -1.88 11.24 -2.54
N HIS A 76 -0.98 11.42 -3.51
CA HIS A 76 -0.07 12.57 -3.62
C HIS A 76 0.98 12.73 -2.50
N ALA A 77 1.25 11.70 -1.71
CA ALA A 77 2.41 11.71 -0.80
C ALA A 77 3.71 11.44 -1.58
N THR A 78 4.81 12.03 -1.08
CA THR A 78 6.16 11.56 -1.41
C THR A 78 6.47 10.36 -0.53
N VAL A 79 6.72 9.19 -1.13
CA VAL A 79 6.81 7.93 -0.37
C VAL A 79 8.23 7.35 -0.42
N THR A 80 8.77 7.03 0.76
CA THR A 80 10.00 6.23 0.92
C THR A 80 9.64 4.86 1.48
N ILE A 81 10.12 3.79 0.84
CA ILE A 81 9.94 2.42 1.34
C ILE A 81 11.25 1.95 1.98
N ALA A 82 11.20 1.64 3.27
CA ALA A 82 12.32 1.10 4.03
C ALA A 82 12.10 -0.39 4.38
N HIS A 83 13.18 -1.10 4.74
CA HIS A 83 13.15 -2.52 5.12
C HIS A 83 14.40 -2.92 5.90
N SER A 84 14.54 -4.21 6.22
CA SER A 84 15.65 -4.80 6.99
C SER A 84 17.06 -4.59 6.43
N HIS A 85 17.21 -4.03 5.23
CA HIS A 85 18.50 -3.72 4.60
C HIS A 85 18.66 -2.23 4.33
N THR A 86 17.73 -1.39 4.81
CA THR A 86 17.87 0.06 4.75
C THR A 86 19.03 0.46 5.66
N ILE A 87 19.99 1.17 5.09
CA ILE A 87 21.08 1.78 5.85
C ILE A 87 20.54 3.08 6.45
N ASP A 88 20.84 3.31 7.73
CA ASP A 88 20.42 4.52 8.47
C ASP A 88 18.91 4.79 8.42
N LEU A 89 18.13 3.83 8.93
CA LEU A 89 16.67 3.96 9.02
C LEU A 89 16.21 5.25 9.74
N PRO A 90 16.83 5.69 10.86
CA PRO A 90 16.43 6.92 11.55
C PRO A 90 16.50 8.18 10.68
N ALA A 91 17.46 8.26 9.76
CA ALA A 91 17.61 9.43 8.88
C ALA A 91 16.43 9.63 7.91
N LEU A 92 15.60 8.61 7.68
CA LEU A 92 14.46 8.72 6.76
C LEU A 92 13.28 9.50 7.35
N THR A 93 13.19 9.64 8.68
CA THR A 93 12.07 10.29 9.38
C THR A 93 12.32 11.74 9.81
N THR A 94 13.50 12.29 9.50
CA THR A 94 13.89 13.68 9.78
C THR A 94 13.68 14.62 8.59
#